data_AF-A0A2V4VER5-F1
#
_entry.id   AF-A0A2V4VER5-F1
#
_cell.length_a   1.000
_cell.length_b   1.000
_cell.length_c   1.000
_cell.angle_alpha   90.00
_cell.angle_beta   90.00
_cell.angle_gamma   90.00
#
_symmetry.space_group_name_H-M   'P 1'
#
loop_
_entity.id
_entity.type
_entity.pdbx_description
1 polymer ?
#
loop_
_entity_poly.entity_id
_entity_poly.type
_entity_poly.pdbx_seq_one_letter_code
_entity_poly.pdbx_strand_id
1 'polypeptide(L)'
;MFRDRIMVQRRDGKNIKDEAEWIEVDDVIDCKKEMFTKKDYRVVIYTENGEYVYCTNNNAFFDLMSERHGMIMTDKGVLGNLTKMKSVDYDNGKVYFDTDKEKYITISKPRESLVKEYIKKLFGR
;
A
#
# COMPACT_ATOMS: atom_id res chain seq x y z
N MET A 1 -1.60 4.86 21.38
CA MET A 1 -2.90 4.65 20.68
C MET A 1 -2.59 4.54 19.21
N PHE A 2 -2.95 3.43 18.57
CA PHE A 2 -2.96 3.39 17.10
C PHE A 2 -4.15 4.24 16.66
N ARG A 3 -3.89 5.28 15.85
CA ARG A 3 -4.95 6.04 15.22
C ARG A 3 -5.35 5.32 13.94
N ASP A 4 -6.63 5.06 13.79
CA ASP A 4 -7.15 4.41 12.60
C ASP A 4 -7.07 5.41 11.43
N ARG A 5 -6.48 4.95 10.32
CA ARG A 5 -6.23 5.77 9.13
C ARG A 5 -6.91 5.18 7.92
N ILE A 6 -7.44 6.07 7.08
CA ILE A 6 -8.04 5.72 5.81
C ILE A 6 -7.11 6.16 4.70
N MET A 7 -6.87 5.26 3.74
CA MET A 7 -6.15 5.57 2.52
C MET A 7 -7.11 6.18 1.51
N VAL A 8 -6.76 7.35 1.02
CA VAL A 8 -7.59 8.15 0.13
C VAL A 8 -6.76 8.78 -0.98
N GLN A 9 -7.42 9.37 -1.97
CA GLN A 9 -6.80 10.24 -2.98
C GLN A 9 -7.50 11.59 -2.93
N ARG A 10 -6.73 12.68 -2.91
CA ARG A 10 -7.30 14.03 -2.93
C ARG A 10 -8.15 14.25 -4.17
N ARG A 11 -9.26 14.96 -3.98
CA ARG A 11 -10.16 15.39 -5.03
C ARG A 11 -10.21 16.93 -5.08
N ASP A 12 -10.10 17.46 -6.29
CA ASP A 12 -10.34 18.87 -6.59
C ASP A 12 -11.45 18.96 -7.66
N GLY A 13 -12.70 19.13 -7.22
CA GLY A 13 -13.87 19.22 -8.10
C GLY A 13 -14.21 17.89 -8.79
N LYS A 14 -13.86 17.70 -10.07
CA LYS A 14 -14.03 16.41 -10.78
C LYS A 14 -12.71 15.66 -10.97
N ASN A 15 -11.59 16.29 -10.63
CA ASN A 15 -10.27 15.71 -10.80
C ASN A 15 -9.87 14.97 -9.53
N ILE A 16 -9.34 13.76 -9.68
CA ILE A 16 -8.78 12.96 -8.60
C ILE A 16 -7.28 12.91 -8.84
N LYS A 17 -6.48 13.24 -7.80
CA LYS A 17 -5.03 13.13 -7.89
C LYS A 17 -4.60 11.67 -7.93
N ASP A 18 -3.55 11.37 -8.68
CA ASP A 18 -3.03 10.01 -8.77
C ASP A 18 -2.34 9.55 -7.48
N GLU A 19 -1.84 10.48 -6.68
CA GLU A 19 -1.18 10.22 -5.40
C GLU A 19 -2.21 9.87 -4.32
N ALA A 20 -1.94 8.79 -3.56
CA ALA A 20 -2.69 8.43 -2.37
C ALA A 20 -2.07 9.06 -1.12
N GLU A 21 -2.89 9.24 -0.09
CA GLU A 21 -2.49 9.76 1.21
C GLU A 21 -3.27 9.08 2.34
N TRP A 22 -2.71 9.11 3.55
CA TRP A 22 -3.40 8.69 4.76
C TRP A 22 -4.07 9.89 5.42
N ILE A 23 -5.37 9.77 5.72
CA ILE A 23 -6.09 10.68 6.63
C ILE A 23 -6.46 9.94 7.91
N GLU A 24 -6.54 10.65 9.04
CA GLU A 24 -7.01 10.07 10.29
C GLU A 24 -8.55 9.94 10.25
N VAL A 25 -9.10 8.85 10.80
CA VAL A 25 -10.56 8.64 10.84
C VAL A 25 -11.26 9.77 11.60
N ASP A 26 -10.62 10.33 12.63
CA ASP A 26 -11.14 11.42 13.45
C ASP A 26 -11.31 12.74 12.66
N ASP A 27 -10.65 12.89 11.51
CA ASP A 27 -10.76 14.08 10.64
C ASP A 27 -11.99 14.02 9.71
N VAL A 28 -12.69 12.87 9.67
CA VAL A 28 -13.83 12.66 8.77
C VAL A 28 -15.10 13.33 9.32
N ILE A 29 -15.68 14.23 8.53
CA ILE A 29 -16.95 14.91 8.84
C ILE A 29 -18.14 14.12 8.28
N ASP A 30 -18.09 13.72 7.01
CA ASP A 30 -19.16 12.98 6.33
C ASP A 30 -18.61 12.16 5.14
N CYS A 31 -19.35 11.14 4.72
CA CYS A 31 -19.04 10.27 3.58
C CYS A 31 -20.27 10.12 2.66
N LYS A 32 -20.12 10.42 1.36
CA LYS A 32 -21.21 10.30 0.38
C LYS A 32 -20.82 9.44 -0.81
N LYS A 33 -21.80 8.70 -1.35
CA LYS A 33 -21.64 8.00 -2.63
C LYS A 33 -22.00 8.96 -3.76
N GLU A 34 -21.04 9.31 -4.60
CA GLU A 34 -21.20 10.23 -5.71
C GLU A 34 -20.89 9.56 -7.05
N MET A 35 -21.57 10.00 -8.11
CA MET A 35 -21.36 9.51 -9.47
C MET A 35 -20.31 10.36 -10.19
N PHE A 36 -19.21 9.75 -10.62
CA PHE A 36 -18.10 10.44 -11.30
C PHE A 36 -18.22 10.34 -12.83
N THR A 37 -18.57 9.16 -13.32
CA THR A 37 -18.87 8.92 -14.75
C THR A 37 -20.08 8.00 -14.89
N LYS A 38 -20.53 7.73 -16.12
CA LYS A 38 -21.72 6.89 -16.36
C LYS A 38 -21.50 5.50 -15.74
N LYS A 39 -22.19 5.25 -14.62
CA LYS A 39 -22.11 4.03 -13.80
C LYS A 39 -20.84 3.86 -12.95
N ASP A 40 -19.98 4.87 -12.85
CA ASP A 40 -18.88 4.88 -11.87
C ASP A 40 -19.30 5.69 -10.65
N TYR A 41 -19.46 5.01 -9.52
CA TYR A 41 -19.77 5.63 -8.24
C TYR A 41 -18.62 5.45 -7.27
N ARG A 42 -18.25 6.52 -6.58
CA ARG A 42 -17.15 6.52 -5.60
C ARG A 42 -17.63 7.07 -4.28
N VAL A 43 -16.99 6.64 -3.19
CA VAL A 43 -17.19 7.23 -1.87
C VAL A 43 -16.31 8.46 -1.76
N VAL A 44 -16.93 9.61 -1.54
CA VAL A 44 -16.31 10.89 -1.27
C VAL A 44 -16.33 11.12 0.23
N ILE A 45 -15.18 11.46 0.79
CA ILE A 45 -14.93 11.70 2.20
C ILE A 45 -14.65 13.19 2.36
N TYR A 46 -15.41 13.85 3.21
CA TYR A 46 -15.31 15.28 3.48
C TYR A 46 -14.63 15.52 4.82
N THR A 47 -13.66 16.43 4.85
CA THR A 47 -12.91 16.85 6.04
C THR A 47 -12.77 18.38 6.06
N GLU A 48 -12.21 18.96 7.13
CA GLU A 48 -11.84 20.38 7.14
C GLU A 48 -10.70 20.73 6.17
N ASN A 49 -9.86 19.74 5.81
CA ASN A 49 -8.68 19.92 4.96
C ASN A 49 -8.96 19.74 3.46
N GLY A 50 -10.18 19.32 3.11
CA GLY A 50 -10.64 19.12 1.73
C GLY A 50 -11.48 17.86 1.53
N GLU A 51 -11.67 17.53 0.26
CA GLU A 51 -12.43 16.37 -0.20
C GLU A 51 -11.48 15.28 -0.71
N TYR A 52 -11.83 14.04 -0.40
CA TYR A 52 -11.05 12.88 -0.79
C TYR A 52 -11.95 11.80 -1.35
N VAL A 53 -11.39 10.92 -2.18
CA VAL A 53 -12.06 9.69 -2.57
C VAL A 53 -11.34 8.50 -1.96
N TYR A 54 -12.09 7.45 -1.61
CA TYR A 54 -11.46 6.19 -1.25
C TYR A 54 -10.52 5.74 -2.38
N CYS A 55 -9.31 5.28 -2.04
CA CYS A 55 -8.29 5.01 -3.04
C CYS A 55 -8.75 3.93 -4.03
N THR A 56 -8.71 4.25 -5.32
CA THR A 56 -9.17 3.38 -6.42
C THR A 56 -8.02 2.96 -7.34
N ASN A 57 -6.86 3.61 -7.23
CA ASN A 57 -5.69 3.35 -8.05
C ASN A 57 -4.74 2.35 -7.36
N ASN A 58 -4.37 1.27 -8.06
CA ASN A 58 -3.47 0.24 -7.54
C ASN A 58 -2.05 0.75 -7.27
N ASN A 59 -1.52 1.65 -8.10
CA ASN A 59 -0.17 2.19 -7.89
C ASN A 59 -0.13 3.04 -6.62
N ALA A 60 -1.11 3.93 -6.47
CA ALA A 60 -1.26 4.76 -5.28
C ALA A 60 -1.37 3.91 -4.01
N PHE A 61 -2.12 2.80 -4.08
CA PHE A 61 -2.17 1.80 -3.01
C PHE A 61 -0.79 1.20 -2.70
N PHE A 62 -0.05 0.74 -3.71
CA PHE A 62 1.25 0.11 -3.50
C PHE A 62 2.27 1.08 -2.91
N ASP A 63 2.31 2.32 -3.39
CA ASP A 63 3.22 3.36 -2.92
C ASP A 63 2.96 3.65 -1.44
N LEU A 64 1.70 3.93 -1.07
CA LEU A 64 1.33 4.25 0.30
C LEU A 64 1.50 3.05 1.26
N MET A 65 1.19 1.84 0.79
CA MET A 65 1.39 0.64 1.60
C MET A 65 2.88 0.32 1.80
N SER A 66 3.76 0.71 0.89
CA SER A 66 5.21 0.53 1.05
C SER A 66 5.82 1.41 2.15
N GLU A 67 5.13 2.46 2.59
CA GLU A 67 5.52 3.26 3.76
C GLU A 67 5.27 2.52 5.08
N ARG A 68 4.40 1.50 5.08
CA ARG A 68 4.12 0.73 6.29
C ARG A 68 5.31 -0.16 6.65
N HIS A 69 5.62 -0.18 7.94
CA HIS A 69 6.70 -1.02 8.46
C HIS A 69 6.52 -2.49 8.07
N GLY A 70 7.55 -3.05 7.43
CA GLY A 70 7.55 -4.42 6.96
C GLY A 70 7.07 -4.60 5.53
N MET A 71 6.42 -3.62 4.92
CA MET A 71 5.91 -3.71 3.55
C MET A 71 6.96 -3.19 2.57
N ILE A 72 7.23 -3.95 1.52
CA ILE A 72 8.12 -3.52 0.44
C ILE A 72 7.72 -4.15 -0.88
N MET A 73 7.89 -3.38 -1.95
CA MET A 73 7.67 -3.86 -3.31
C MET A 73 8.81 -4.79 -3.71
N THR A 74 8.52 -6.07 -3.90
CA THR A 74 9.49 -7.11 -4.30
C THR A 74 9.52 -7.33 -5.80
N ASP A 75 8.42 -7.03 -6.49
CA ASP A 75 8.30 -7.07 -7.96
C ASP A 75 7.29 -6.04 -8.48
N LYS A 76 7.13 -5.93 -9.81
CA LYS A 76 6.08 -5.12 -10.44
C LYS A 76 4.70 -5.65 -10.02
N GLY A 77 3.99 -4.84 -9.22
CA GLY A 77 2.67 -5.19 -8.69
C GLY A 77 2.70 -6.23 -7.57
N VAL A 78 3.87 -6.51 -6.97
CA VAL A 78 3.99 -7.46 -5.85
C VAL A 78 4.56 -6.74 -4.63
N LEU A 79 3.76 -6.68 -3.57
CA LEU A 79 4.11 -6.09 -2.29
C LEU A 79 4.16 -7.20 -1.24
N GLY A 80 5.30 -7.34 -0.57
CA GLY A 80 5.53 -8.34 0.48
C GLY A 80 5.53 -7.71 1.86
N ASN A 81 4.90 -8.36 2.84
CA ASN A 81 5.09 -8.04 4.25
C ASN A 81 6.22 -8.88 4.85
N LEU A 82 7.45 -8.37 4.80
CA LEU A 82 8.63 -9.09 5.24
C LEU A 82 8.70 -9.31 6.75
N THR A 83 7.91 -8.61 7.57
CA THR A 83 7.78 -8.95 9.00
C THR A 83 7.13 -10.32 9.23
N LYS A 84 6.44 -10.86 8.21
CA LYS A 84 5.80 -12.18 8.22
C LYS A 84 6.62 -13.24 7.52
N MET A 85 7.78 -12.91 6.96
CA MET A 85 8.60 -13.89 6.25
C MET A 85 9.16 -14.95 7.20
N LYS A 86 9.32 -16.16 6.68
CA LYS A 86 9.98 -17.29 7.36
C LYS A 86 11.40 -17.49 6.87
N SER A 87 11.60 -17.41 5.55
CA SER A 87 12.92 -17.51 4.94
C SER A 87 12.96 -16.77 3.61
N VAL A 88 14.16 -16.51 3.12
CA VAL A 88 14.42 -15.90 1.82
C VAL A 88 15.48 -16.73 1.09
N ASP A 89 15.25 -16.94 -0.20
CA ASP A 89 16.15 -17.60 -1.14
C ASP A 89 16.50 -16.55 -2.21
N TYR A 90 17.67 -15.93 -2.08
CA TYR A 90 18.11 -14.89 -3.03
C TYR A 90 18.50 -15.49 -4.38
N ASP A 91 19.03 -16.72 -4.41
CA ASP A 91 19.47 -17.37 -5.63
C ASP A 91 18.30 -17.60 -6.60
N ASN A 92 17.13 -17.97 -6.04
CA ASN A 92 15.89 -18.14 -6.79
C ASN A 92 14.97 -16.91 -6.73
N GLY A 93 15.37 -15.84 -6.04
CA GLY A 93 14.60 -14.62 -5.85
C GLY A 93 13.23 -14.87 -5.21
N LYS A 94 13.15 -15.60 -4.10
CA LYS A 94 11.89 -15.94 -3.41
C LYS A 94 11.92 -15.57 -1.94
N VAL A 95 10.80 -15.00 -1.46
CA VAL A 95 10.52 -14.84 -0.02
C VAL A 95 9.39 -15.79 0.36
N TYR A 96 9.64 -16.66 1.33
CA TYR A 96 8.69 -17.65 1.81
C TYR A 96 8.02 -17.19 3.11
N PHE A 97 6.72 -17.43 3.23
CA PHE A 97 5.88 -17.04 4.37
C PHE A 97 5.44 -18.23 5.23
N ASP A 98 5.79 -19.44 4.83
CA ASP A 98 5.58 -20.68 5.56
C ASP A 98 6.88 -21.49 5.66
N THR A 99 6.86 -22.50 6.53
CA THR A 99 8.02 -23.38 6.76
C THR A 99 8.20 -24.38 5.62
N ASP A 100 7.09 -24.84 5.04
CA ASP A 100 7.06 -25.85 3.97
C ASP A 100 7.42 -25.27 2.59
N LYS A 101 7.63 -23.95 2.50
CA LYS A 101 8.03 -23.22 1.29
C LYS A 101 7.02 -23.30 0.14
N GLU A 102 5.74 -23.45 0.45
CA GLU A 102 4.65 -23.47 -0.54
C GLU A 102 4.14 -22.05 -0.85
N LYS A 103 4.13 -21.16 0.16
CA LYS A 103 3.66 -19.78 0.02
C LYS A 103 4.83 -18.84 -0.11
N TYR A 104 5.02 -18.29 -1.31
CA TYR A 104 6.09 -17.33 -1.57
C TYR A 104 5.67 -16.20 -2.49
N ILE A 105 6.46 -15.13 -2.46
CA ILE A 105 6.48 -14.09 -3.49
C ILE A 105 7.85 -14.08 -4.17
N THR A 106 7.89 -13.58 -5.40
CA THR A 106 9.12 -13.38 -6.15
C THR A 106 9.73 -12.01 -5.85
N ILE A 107 11.05 -11.96 -5.92
CA ILE A 107 11.85 -10.75 -5.94
C ILE A 107 12.38 -10.62 -7.36
N SER A 108 12.04 -9.56 -8.07
CA SER A 108 12.67 -9.33 -9.37
C SER A 108 14.10 -8.83 -9.20
N LYS A 109 14.95 -9.20 -10.17
CA LYS A 109 16.37 -8.82 -10.18
C LYS A 109 16.62 -7.33 -9.90
N PRO A 110 15.87 -6.36 -10.47
CA PRO A 110 16.09 -4.95 -10.20
C PRO A 110 15.84 -4.53 -8.74
N ARG A 111 15.09 -5.34 -7.97
CA ARG A 111 14.68 -5.06 -6.60
C ARG A 111 15.44 -5.89 -5.56
N GLU A 112 16.31 -6.81 -5.98
CA GLU A 112 17.01 -7.74 -5.09
C GLU A 112 17.86 -7.02 -4.03
N SER A 113 18.71 -6.08 -4.45
CA SER A 113 19.53 -5.28 -3.53
C SER A 113 18.69 -4.50 -2.52
N LEU A 114 17.59 -3.89 -2.98
CA LEU A 114 16.68 -3.13 -2.14
C LEU A 114 16.00 -4.02 -1.08
N VAL A 115 15.49 -5.18 -1.50
CA VAL A 115 14.85 -6.15 -0.59
C VAL A 115 15.86 -6.70 0.42
N LYS A 116 17.09 -6.98 0.00
CA LYS A 116 18.16 -7.45 0.88
C LYS A 116 18.53 -6.42 1.94
N GLU A 117 18.71 -5.15 1.55
CA GLU A 117 18.95 -4.06 2.50
C GLU A 117 17.79 -3.87 3.47
N TYR A 118 16.55 -3.96 3.00
CA TYR A 118 15.38 -3.82 3.84
C TYR A 118 15.27 -4.95 4.88
N ILE A 119 15.51 -6.21 4.47
CA ILE A 119 15.58 -7.36 5.38
C ILE A 119 16.65 -7.16 6.45
N LYS A 120 17.84 -6.69 6.05
CA LYS A 120 18.92 -6.37 6.99
C LYS A 120 18.50 -5.31 8.01
N LYS A 121 17.81 -4.26 7.58
CA LYS A 121 17.26 -3.23 8.48
C LYS A 121 16.21 -3.77 9.45
N LEU A 122 15.34 -4.67 8.99
CA LEU A 122 14.27 -5.25 9.82
C LEU A 122 14.80 -6.20 10.90
N PHE A 123 15.79 -7.03 10.56
CA PHE A 123 16.21 -8.15 11.40
C PHE A 123 17.64 -8.05 11.95
N GLY A 124 18.36 -6.97 11.64
CA GLY A 124 19.70 -6.70 12.17
C GLY A 124 20.77 -7.70 11.71
N ARG A 125 20.58 -8.36 10.56
CA ARG A 125 21.51 -9.34 9.98
C ARG A 125 22.17 -8.78 8.73
#